data_AF-A0A177ARV7-F1
#
_entry.id   AF-A0A177ARV7-F1
#
_cell.length_a   1.000
_cell.length_b   1.000
_cell.length_c   1.000
_cell.angle_alpha   90.00
_cell.angle_beta   90.00
_cell.angle_gamma   90.00
#
_symmetry.space_group_name_H-M   'P 1'
#
loop_
_entity.id
_entity.type
_entity.pdbx_description
1 polymer ?
#
loop_
_entity_poly.entity_id
_entity_poly.type
_entity_poly.pdbx_seq_one_letter_code
_entity_poly.pdbx_strand_id
1 'polypeptide(L)'
;MWLIGRIICPVFQVSNVTGEGINLFKMFLNLLPNTVQFDNDKELEISIDRTFKVAGVGTVVSGIVMNGTIKVNDTINLGPDYAGKFHLVQVKSLHSKRLKVEEISSGYSAGIALKKVKRDDIRRGMILCSKKMTIQCCYDFVASLVILHHPSTISIGYQGMLNVDNIRQSVQLIEMDKPLLRTGDKATVIFRFIMFPEALKEGSRIIFREGKTKAFGKIKKIIPYIHGEPVPVCLSKAKLAKIRREKTT
;
A
#
# COMPACT_ATOMS: atom_id res chain seq x y z
N MET A 1 -0.63 -29.81 16.60
CA MET A 1 0.50 -29.01 16.09
C MET A 1 0.85 -29.55 14.72
N TRP A 2 0.71 -28.76 13.65
CA TRP A 2 1.12 -29.18 12.30
C TRP A 2 2.47 -28.51 11.97
N LEU A 3 3.45 -29.33 11.58
CA LEU A 3 4.76 -28.87 11.12
C LEU A 3 4.69 -28.60 9.63
N ILE A 4 4.79 -27.33 9.24
CA ILE A 4 5.07 -26.94 7.84
C ILE A 4 6.55 -26.53 7.81
N GLY A 5 7.44 -27.50 7.60
CA GLY A 5 8.89 -27.29 7.67
C GLY A 5 9.38 -26.94 9.08
N ARG A 6 10.13 -25.84 9.23
CA ARG A 6 10.67 -25.34 10.52
C ARG A 6 9.74 -24.37 11.26
N ILE A 7 8.56 -24.09 10.73
CA ILE A 7 7.63 -23.11 11.30
C ILE A 7 6.58 -23.84 12.14
N ILE A 8 6.53 -23.52 13.43
CA ILE A 8 5.50 -24.03 14.35
C ILE A 8 4.22 -23.24 14.12
N CYS A 9 3.17 -23.91 13.65
CA CYS A 9 1.83 -23.32 13.59
C CYS A 9 0.98 -23.89 14.75
N PRO A 10 0.81 -23.15 15.86
CA PRO A 10 -0.02 -23.60 16.96
C PRO A 10 -1.49 -23.61 16.54
N VAL A 11 -2.22 -24.62 17.00
CA VAL A 11 -3.65 -24.79 16.73
C VAL A 11 -4.38 -24.73 18.06
N PHE A 12 -5.32 -23.79 18.19
CA PHE A 12 -6.14 -23.60 19.39
C PHE A 12 -7.56 -24.08 19.12
N GLN A 13 -8.09 -24.93 19.99
CA GLN A 13 -9.52 -25.24 20.01
C GLN A 13 -10.22 -24.17 20.84
N VAL A 14 -11.19 -23.48 20.22
CA VAL A 14 -11.94 -22.41 20.86
C VAL A 14 -13.42 -22.55 20.55
N SER A 15 -14.28 -22.16 21.50
CA SER A 15 -15.72 -22.06 21.31
C SER A 15 -16.14 -20.60 21.44
N ASN A 16 -16.68 -20.04 20.35
CA ASN A 16 -17.20 -18.67 20.35
C ASN A 16 -18.52 -18.55 21.14
N VAL A 17 -19.19 -19.67 21.42
CA VAL A 17 -20.47 -19.70 22.17
C VAL A 17 -20.22 -19.79 23.66
N THR A 18 -19.40 -20.75 24.10
CA THR A 18 -19.12 -20.99 25.52
C THR A 18 -17.94 -20.17 26.06
N GLY A 19 -17.10 -19.63 25.17
CA GLY A 19 -15.89 -18.91 25.54
C GLY A 19 -14.69 -19.81 25.88
N GLU A 20 -14.86 -21.13 25.77
CA GLU A 20 -13.81 -22.10 26.07
C GLU A 20 -12.60 -21.92 25.13
N GLY A 21 -11.39 -22.03 25.67
CA GLY A 21 -10.13 -21.88 24.92
C GLY A 21 -9.76 -20.44 24.52
N ILE A 22 -10.68 -19.47 24.60
CA ILE A 22 -10.41 -18.08 24.20
C ILE A 22 -9.32 -17.43 25.07
N ASN A 23 -9.27 -17.75 26.35
CA ASN A 23 -8.26 -17.18 27.26
C ASN A 23 -6.83 -17.62 26.89
N LEU A 24 -6.65 -18.91 26.56
CA LEU A 24 -5.36 -19.43 26.10
C LEU A 24 -4.95 -18.78 24.78
N PHE A 25 -5.90 -18.60 23.86
CA PHE A 25 -5.67 -17.91 22.60
C PHE A 25 -5.25 -16.44 22.82
N LYS A 26 -5.95 -15.69 23.69
CA LYS A 26 -5.58 -14.30 24.05
C LYS A 26 -4.19 -14.21 24.68
N MET A 27 -3.87 -15.13 25.59
CA MET A 27 -2.56 -15.20 26.22
C MET A 27 -1.46 -15.41 25.17
N PHE A 28 -1.68 -16.33 24.24
CA PHE A 28 -0.74 -16.55 23.13
C PHE A 28 -0.58 -15.29 22.26
N LEU A 29 -1.67 -14.62 21.89
CA LEU A 29 -1.61 -13.38 21.09
C LEU A 29 -0.81 -12.27 21.80
N ASN A 30 -0.94 -12.15 23.13
CA ASN A 30 -0.19 -11.16 23.91
C ASN A 30 1.31 -11.47 24.01
N LEU A 31 1.71 -12.72 23.77
CA LEU A 31 3.12 -13.14 23.76
C LEU A 31 3.78 -12.99 22.37
N LEU A 32 3.00 -12.76 21.32
CA LEU A 32 3.56 -12.60 19.98
C LEU A 32 4.36 -11.29 19.88
N PRO A 33 5.59 -11.34 19.36
CA PRO A 33 6.34 -10.12 19.10
C PRO A 33 5.65 -9.30 17.99
N ASN A 34 5.77 -7.98 18.08
CA ASN A 34 5.37 -7.12 16.97
C ASN A 34 6.22 -7.46 15.75
N THR A 35 5.55 -7.90 14.69
CA THR A 35 6.20 -8.29 13.42
C THR A 35 6.56 -7.09 12.54
N VAL A 36 5.98 -5.92 12.83
CA VAL A 36 6.24 -4.68 12.12
C VAL A 36 7.13 -3.81 13.00
N GLN A 37 8.27 -3.38 12.45
CA GLN A 37 9.13 -2.39 13.10
C GLN A 37 8.52 -1.01 12.88
N PHE A 38 7.97 -0.46 13.95
CA PHE A 38 7.49 0.91 14.01
C PHE A 38 8.62 1.76 14.57
N ASP A 39 8.96 2.84 13.87
CA ASP A 39 10.06 3.72 14.23
C ASP A 39 9.53 5.14 14.42
N ASN A 40 9.58 5.62 15.67
CA ASN A 40 9.12 6.95 16.03
C ASN A 40 10.11 8.04 15.64
N ASP A 41 11.38 7.70 15.42
CA ASP A 41 12.43 8.66 15.10
C ASP A 41 12.51 8.94 13.59
N LYS A 42 11.84 8.10 12.78
CA LYS A 42 11.69 8.33 11.33
C LYS A 42 10.69 9.45 11.04
N GLU A 43 10.83 10.01 9.84
CA GLU A 43 9.88 10.99 9.32
C GLU A 43 8.45 10.41 9.27
N LEU A 44 7.47 11.27 9.59
CA LEU A 44 6.07 10.88 9.69
C LEU A 44 5.56 10.32 8.37
N GLU A 45 4.95 9.14 8.44
CA GLU A 45 4.25 8.51 7.33
C GLU A 45 2.99 7.79 7.82
N ILE A 46 1.84 8.10 7.22
CA ILE A 46 0.55 7.53 7.57
C ILE A 46 -0.12 7.03 6.30
N SER A 47 -0.53 5.76 6.29
CA SER A 47 -1.28 5.19 5.18
C SER A 47 -2.78 5.37 5.37
N ILE A 48 -3.46 5.92 4.37
CA ILE A 48 -4.91 6.18 4.42
C ILE A 48 -5.69 4.94 3.98
N ASP A 49 -6.60 4.48 4.85
CA ASP A 49 -7.53 3.39 4.55
C ASP A 49 -8.92 3.93 4.18
N ARG A 50 -9.46 4.89 4.95
CA ARG A 50 -10.85 5.36 4.79
C ARG A 50 -11.00 6.85 4.98
N THR A 51 -12.04 7.41 4.38
CA THR A 51 -12.41 8.82 4.49
C THR A 51 -13.87 8.96 4.92
N PHE A 52 -14.12 9.89 5.83
CA PHE A 52 -15.41 10.15 6.45
C PHE A 52 -15.74 11.64 6.34
N LYS A 53 -17.03 11.95 6.19
CA LYS A 53 -17.57 13.32 6.31
C LYS A 53 -18.37 13.38 7.59
N VAL A 54 -17.83 14.07 8.59
CA VAL A 54 -18.46 14.19 9.91
C VAL A 54 -19.05 15.59 10.04
N ALA A 55 -20.35 15.68 10.36
CA ALA A 55 -21.04 16.96 10.54
C ALA A 55 -20.36 17.81 11.64
N GLY A 56 -20.17 19.10 11.39
CA GLY A 56 -19.47 20.04 12.30
C GLY A 56 -17.94 19.89 12.36
N VAL A 57 -17.40 18.69 12.15
CA VAL A 57 -15.94 18.45 12.17
C VAL A 57 -15.32 18.71 10.79
N GLY A 58 -15.92 18.18 9.73
CA GLY A 58 -15.43 18.24 8.35
C GLY A 58 -14.95 16.88 7.83
N THR A 59 -13.92 16.90 6.98
CA THR A 59 -13.32 15.69 6.40
C THR A 59 -12.38 15.02 7.43
N VAL A 60 -12.64 13.75 7.71
CA VAL A 60 -11.84 12.93 8.64
C VAL A 60 -11.28 11.74 7.89
N VAL A 61 -9.98 11.52 8.02
CA VAL A 61 -9.26 10.42 7.39
C VAL A 61 -8.89 9.40 8.47
N SER A 62 -9.05 8.12 8.17
CA SER A 62 -8.61 7.03 9.03
C SER A 62 -7.47 6.28 8.37
N GLY A 63 -6.42 6.06 9.14
CA GLY A 63 -5.21 5.39 8.70
C GLY A 63 -4.44 4.76 9.84
N ILE A 64 -3.30 4.18 9.49
CA ILE A 64 -2.30 3.65 10.43
C ILE A 64 -1.04 4.50 10.30
N VAL A 65 -0.52 4.96 11.43
CA VAL A 65 0.78 5.66 11.46
C VAL A 65 1.86 4.60 11.28
N MET A 66 2.54 4.64 10.14
CA MET A 66 3.58 3.67 9.80
C MET A 66 4.92 4.04 10.45
N ASN A 67 5.29 5.33 10.40
CA ASN A 67 6.53 5.86 10.95
C ASN A 67 6.28 7.24 11.57
N GLY A 68 7.12 7.63 12.52
CA GLY A 68 7.09 8.94 13.17
C GLY A 68 5.92 9.13 14.13
N THR A 69 5.71 10.37 14.55
CA THR A 69 4.57 10.79 15.37
C THR A 69 3.84 11.97 14.75
N ILE A 70 2.53 12.06 14.99
CA ILE A 70 1.67 13.14 14.50
C ILE A 70 1.01 13.86 15.68
N LYS A 71 1.03 15.19 15.65
CA LYS A 71 0.43 16.06 16.67
C LYS A 71 -0.71 16.90 16.11
N VAL A 72 -1.60 17.33 17.00
CA VAL A 72 -2.65 18.30 16.63
C VAL A 72 -2.02 19.61 16.18
N ASN A 73 -2.62 20.26 15.18
CA ASN A 73 -2.14 21.48 14.50
C ASN A 73 -0.92 21.31 13.58
N ASP A 74 -0.35 20.11 13.48
CA ASP A 74 0.71 19.83 12.52
C ASP A 74 0.25 20.12 11.09
N THR A 75 1.21 20.56 10.28
CA THR A 75 1.01 20.76 8.84
C THR A 75 1.80 19.69 8.10
N ILE A 76 1.09 18.85 7.36
CA ILE A 76 1.62 17.65 6.70
C ILE A 76 1.26 17.65 5.22
N ASN A 77 1.96 16.86 4.42
CA ASN A 77 1.67 16.67 3.01
C ASN A 77 0.64 15.55 2.83
N LEU A 78 -0.40 15.78 2.03
CA LEU A 78 -1.38 14.80 1.60
C LEU A 78 -1.19 14.53 0.10
N GLY A 79 -1.05 13.28 -0.29
CA GLY A 79 -0.92 12.89 -1.69
C GLY A 79 -0.67 11.39 -1.85
N PRO A 80 -0.43 10.90 -3.07
CA PRO A 80 -0.57 11.63 -4.32
C PRO A 80 -2.02 11.86 -4.73
N ASP A 81 -2.34 13.09 -5.14
CA ASP A 81 -3.59 13.41 -5.83
C ASP A 81 -3.64 12.77 -7.24
N TYR A 82 -4.72 12.95 -8.00
CA TYR A 82 -4.90 12.41 -9.34
C TYR A 82 -3.78 12.79 -10.32
N ALA A 83 -3.13 13.94 -10.12
CA ALA A 83 -1.96 14.40 -10.88
C ALA A 83 -0.60 14.01 -10.27
N GLY A 84 -0.60 13.25 -9.18
CA GLY A 84 0.58 12.85 -8.42
C GLY A 84 1.11 13.90 -7.43
N LYS A 85 0.45 15.06 -7.32
CA LYS A 85 0.93 16.15 -6.45
C LYS A 85 0.62 15.88 -4.98
N PHE A 86 1.45 16.47 -4.12
CA PHE A 86 1.21 16.55 -2.69
C PHE A 86 0.77 17.96 -2.30
N HIS A 87 -0.23 18.05 -1.43
CA HIS A 87 -0.80 19.30 -0.95
C HIS A 87 -0.60 19.43 0.56
N LEU A 88 -0.25 20.63 1.01
CA LEU A 88 -0.13 20.92 2.44
C LEU A 88 -1.51 20.99 3.08
N VAL A 89 -1.71 20.21 4.13
CA VAL A 89 -2.94 20.15 4.91
C VAL A 89 -2.63 20.30 6.39
N GLN A 90 -3.55 20.92 7.13
CA GLN A 90 -3.39 21.10 8.58
C GLN A 90 -4.30 20.14 9.35
N VAL A 91 -3.73 19.50 10.37
CA VAL A 91 -4.45 18.65 11.33
C VAL A 91 -5.30 19.50 12.25
N LYS A 92 -6.61 19.27 12.25
CA LYS A 92 -7.58 19.94 13.14
C LYS A 92 -7.70 19.23 14.49
N SER A 93 -7.77 17.90 14.48
CA SER A 93 -7.91 17.08 15.69
C SER A 93 -7.53 15.64 15.40
N LEU A 94 -7.02 14.94 16.41
CA LEU A 94 -6.67 13.52 16.35
C LEU A 94 -7.58 12.72 17.28
N HIS A 95 -7.92 11.50 16.85
CA HIS A 95 -8.63 10.53 17.65
C HIS A 95 -7.99 9.15 17.54
N SER A 96 -7.87 8.45 18.67
CA SER A 96 -7.49 7.04 18.73
C SER A 96 -8.56 6.29 19.51
N LYS A 97 -9.08 5.18 18.96
CA LYS A 97 -10.17 4.39 19.58
C LYS A 97 -11.38 5.23 20.04
N ARG A 98 -11.78 6.23 19.25
CA ARG A 98 -12.88 7.19 19.54
C ARG A 98 -12.60 8.19 20.67
N LEU A 99 -11.39 8.21 21.22
CA LEU A 99 -10.96 9.21 22.20
C LEU A 99 -10.13 10.29 21.51
N LYS A 100 -10.34 11.55 21.89
CA LYS A 100 -9.54 12.67 21.40
C LYS A 100 -8.16 12.62 22.04
N VAL A 101 -7.12 12.80 21.25
CA VAL A 101 -5.72 12.75 21.68
C VAL A 101 -4.94 13.91 21.07
N GLU A 102 -3.83 14.28 21.71
CA GLU A 102 -2.96 15.37 21.23
C GLU A 102 -1.84 14.88 20.31
N GLU A 103 -1.40 13.63 20.49
CA GLU A 103 -0.35 12.98 19.72
C GLU A 103 -0.70 11.51 19.46
N ILE A 104 -0.25 10.98 18.33
CA ILE A 104 -0.32 9.55 17.99
C ILE A 104 1.04 9.11 17.45
N SER A 105 1.59 8.05 18.04
CA SER A 105 2.85 7.44 17.61
C SER A 105 2.64 6.35 16.56
N SER A 106 3.74 5.90 15.94
CA SER A 106 3.73 4.81 14.96
C SER A 106 3.16 3.50 15.54
N GLY A 107 2.48 2.72 14.69
CA GLY A 107 1.80 1.48 15.05
C GLY A 107 0.34 1.62 15.48
N TYR A 108 -0.13 2.85 15.73
CA TYR A 108 -1.51 3.09 16.12
C TYR A 108 -2.39 3.53 14.95
N SER A 109 -3.68 3.18 15.04
CA SER A 109 -4.70 3.71 14.14
C SER A 109 -5.11 5.11 14.57
N ALA A 110 -5.11 6.03 13.61
CA ALA A 110 -5.43 7.43 13.80
C ALA A 110 -6.69 7.82 13.00
N GLY A 111 -7.59 8.56 13.65
CA GLY A 111 -8.65 9.35 13.03
C GLY A 111 -8.23 10.82 12.99
N ILE A 112 -7.96 11.33 11.80
CA ILE A 112 -7.32 12.64 11.59
C ILE A 112 -8.32 13.55 10.90
N ALA A 113 -8.78 14.60 11.59
CA ALA A 113 -9.61 15.62 10.96
C ALA A 113 -8.71 16.63 10.24
N LEU A 114 -8.97 16.90 8.96
CA LEU A 114 -8.18 17.80 8.12
C LEU A 114 -8.92 19.13 7.88
N LYS A 115 -8.19 20.25 7.89
CA LYS A 115 -8.75 21.57 7.55
C LYS A 115 -8.74 21.80 6.05
N LYS A 116 -9.84 22.37 5.52
CA LYS A 116 -9.97 22.87 4.14
C LYS A 116 -9.73 21.85 3.03
N VAL A 117 -9.93 20.55 3.30
CA VAL A 117 -9.85 19.49 2.29
C VAL A 117 -11.23 18.91 2.04
N LYS A 118 -11.65 18.79 0.78
CA LYS A 118 -12.92 18.12 0.44
C LYS A 118 -12.72 16.61 0.51
N ARG A 119 -13.77 15.89 0.87
CA ARG A 119 -13.73 14.42 0.94
C ARG A 119 -13.40 13.79 -0.41
N ASP A 120 -13.92 14.36 -1.49
CA ASP A 120 -13.83 13.79 -2.85
C ASP A 120 -12.41 13.88 -3.44
N ASP A 121 -11.59 14.79 -2.89
CA ASP A 121 -10.17 14.95 -3.24
C ASP A 121 -9.29 13.89 -2.52
N ILE A 122 -9.86 13.13 -1.56
CA ILE A 122 -9.12 12.13 -0.79
C ILE A 122 -9.61 10.73 -1.14
N ARG A 123 -8.68 9.89 -1.58
CA ARG A 123 -8.92 8.48 -1.91
C ARG A 123 -8.12 7.54 -1.02
N ARG A 124 -8.58 6.29 -0.97
CA ARG A 124 -7.84 5.20 -0.34
C ARG A 124 -6.54 4.94 -1.11
N GLY A 125 -5.46 4.65 -0.38
CA GLY A 125 -4.13 4.44 -0.95
C GLY A 125 -3.26 5.69 -0.98
N MET A 126 -3.84 6.88 -0.79
CA MET A 126 -3.07 8.09 -0.48
C MET A 126 -2.37 7.94 0.87
N ILE A 127 -1.39 8.80 1.09
CA ILE A 127 -0.58 8.86 2.29
C ILE A 127 -0.54 10.29 2.83
N LEU A 128 -0.38 10.40 4.14
CA LEU A 128 0.03 11.63 4.79
C LEU A 128 1.50 11.50 5.18
N CYS A 129 2.30 12.50 4.88
CA CYS A 129 3.72 12.48 5.22
C CYS A 129 4.21 13.82 5.75
N SER A 130 5.35 13.77 6.45
CA SER A 130 6.08 14.97 6.87
C SER A 130 6.44 15.85 5.66
N LYS A 131 6.51 17.17 5.86
CA LYS A 131 6.93 18.12 4.82
C LYS A 131 8.33 17.85 4.29
N LYS A 132 9.19 17.28 5.13
CA LYS A 132 10.59 16.97 4.82
C LYS A 132 10.73 15.71 3.98
N MET A 133 9.71 14.85 4.00
CA MET A 133 9.73 13.59 3.28
C MET A 133 9.35 13.82 1.82
N THR A 134 10.28 13.50 0.91
CA THR A 134 10.00 13.47 -0.53
C THR A 134 9.58 12.07 -0.92
N ILE A 135 8.37 11.92 -1.44
CA ILE A 135 7.82 10.63 -1.84
C ILE A 135 7.67 10.60 -3.35
N GLN A 136 8.32 9.60 -3.95
CA GLN A 136 8.25 9.40 -5.39
C GLN A 136 6.93 8.72 -5.75
N CYS A 137 6.23 9.34 -6.70
CA CYS A 137 5.04 8.75 -7.31
C CYS A 137 5.45 8.02 -8.59
N CYS A 138 4.69 7.00 -8.97
CA CYS A 138 4.95 6.25 -10.17
C CYS A 138 3.66 5.83 -10.86
N TYR A 139 3.72 5.81 -12.19
CA TYR A 139 2.79 5.03 -13.01
C TYR A 139 3.36 3.62 -13.24
N ASP A 140 4.66 3.56 -13.53
CA ASP A 140 5.33 2.34 -13.92
C ASP A 140 6.20 1.79 -12.79
N PHE A 141 6.18 0.49 -12.60
CA PHE A 141 7.04 -0.17 -11.63
C PHE A 141 7.35 -1.61 -12.06
N VAL A 142 8.52 -2.07 -11.66
CA VAL A 142 9.01 -3.43 -11.90
C VAL A 142 8.59 -4.30 -10.72
N ALA A 143 7.94 -5.43 -11.00
CA ALA A 143 7.53 -6.37 -9.98
C ALA A 143 7.92 -7.81 -10.34
N SER A 144 8.28 -8.61 -9.34
CA SER A 144 8.40 -10.05 -9.49
C SER A 144 7.11 -10.72 -9.07
N LEU A 145 6.54 -11.53 -9.95
CA LEU A 145 5.31 -12.27 -9.75
C LEU A 145 5.54 -13.77 -9.73
N VAL A 146 4.67 -14.45 -8.99
CA VAL A 146 4.41 -15.88 -9.10
C VAL A 146 2.94 -16.03 -9.49
N ILE A 147 2.69 -16.65 -10.63
CA ILE A 147 1.34 -16.91 -11.12
C ILE A 147 0.79 -18.10 -10.33
N LEU A 148 -0.36 -17.88 -9.69
CA LEU A 148 -1.14 -18.92 -9.02
C LEU A 148 -2.03 -19.59 -10.08
N HIS A 149 -3.30 -19.82 -9.76
CA HIS A 149 -4.22 -20.45 -10.68
C HIS A 149 -4.76 -19.47 -11.72
N HIS A 150 -4.39 -19.67 -12.98
CA HIS A 150 -4.96 -18.97 -14.13
C HIS A 150 -5.38 -20.00 -15.20
N PRO A 151 -6.64 -19.97 -15.68
CA PRO A 151 -7.15 -20.98 -16.62
C PRO A 151 -6.52 -20.87 -18.02
N SER A 152 -6.06 -19.67 -18.39
CA SER A 152 -5.44 -19.39 -19.69
C SER A 152 -4.03 -18.81 -19.53
N THR A 153 -3.47 -18.21 -20.58
CA THR A 153 -2.17 -17.53 -20.54
C THR A 153 -2.31 -16.05 -20.25
N ILE A 154 -1.36 -15.48 -19.51
CA ILE A 154 -1.19 -14.04 -19.34
C ILE A 154 -0.15 -13.55 -20.35
N SER A 155 -0.49 -12.50 -21.10
CA SER A 155 0.35 -11.87 -22.11
C SER A 155 0.49 -10.36 -21.88
N ILE A 156 1.33 -9.70 -22.68
CA ILE A 156 1.42 -8.24 -22.71
C ILE A 156 0.04 -7.63 -23.00
N GLY A 157 -0.26 -6.52 -22.34
CA GLY A 157 -1.53 -5.81 -22.41
C GLY A 157 -2.58 -6.32 -21.42
N TYR A 158 -2.34 -7.45 -20.74
CA TYR A 158 -3.27 -8.00 -19.77
C TYR A 158 -3.52 -7.02 -18.62
N GLN A 159 -4.80 -6.80 -18.31
CA GLN A 159 -5.23 -5.84 -17.30
C GLN A 159 -5.85 -6.57 -16.10
N GLY A 160 -5.68 -5.98 -14.94
CA GLY A 160 -6.30 -6.48 -13.72
C GLY A 160 -6.13 -5.51 -12.57
N MET A 161 -6.67 -5.88 -11.42
CA MET A 161 -6.62 -5.08 -10.22
C MET A 161 -5.41 -5.45 -9.38
N LEU A 162 -4.58 -4.46 -9.10
CA LEU A 162 -3.44 -4.58 -8.21
C LEU A 162 -3.81 -4.08 -6.82
N ASN A 163 -3.52 -4.89 -5.81
CA ASN A 163 -3.56 -4.48 -4.42
C ASN A 163 -2.13 -4.43 -3.88
N VAL A 164 -1.72 -3.25 -3.38
CA VAL A 164 -0.43 -3.02 -2.72
C VAL A 164 -0.70 -2.18 -1.48
N ASP A 165 -0.42 -2.72 -0.30
CA ASP A 165 -0.77 -2.05 0.95
C ASP A 165 -2.26 -1.63 0.95
N ASN A 166 -2.56 -0.33 1.07
CA ASN A 166 -3.93 0.20 0.97
C ASN A 166 -4.33 0.62 -0.45
N ILE A 167 -3.40 0.63 -1.41
CA ILE A 167 -3.66 0.98 -2.81
C ILE A 167 -4.43 -0.14 -3.49
N ARG A 168 -5.49 0.24 -4.20
CA ARG A 168 -6.30 -0.67 -5.02
C ARG A 168 -6.61 0.02 -6.34
N GLN A 169 -5.88 -0.35 -7.39
CA GLN A 169 -5.99 0.29 -8.69
C GLN A 169 -5.79 -0.70 -9.84
N SER A 170 -6.45 -0.45 -10.96
CA SER A 170 -6.25 -1.23 -12.18
C SER A 170 -4.87 -0.95 -12.78
N VAL A 171 -4.18 -2.02 -13.16
CA VAL A 171 -2.89 -1.99 -13.84
C VAL A 171 -2.95 -2.72 -15.17
N GLN A 172 -2.08 -2.32 -16.07
CA GLN A 172 -1.81 -3.00 -17.31
C GLN A 172 -0.38 -3.57 -17.29
N LEU A 173 -0.24 -4.83 -17.74
CA LEU A 173 1.05 -5.44 -17.96
C LEU A 173 1.65 -4.88 -19.25
N ILE A 174 2.71 -4.08 -19.14
CA ILE A 174 3.37 -3.44 -20.28
C ILE A 174 4.46 -4.33 -20.85
N GLU A 175 5.20 -5.02 -19.98
CA GLU A 175 6.32 -5.84 -20.38
C GLU A 175 6.50 -7.03 -19.43
N MET A 176 7.06 -8.10 -19.94
CA MET A 176 7.34 -9.34 -19.21
C MET A 176 8.61 -10.00 -19.74
N ASP A 177 9.33 -10.68 -18.85
CA ASP A 177 10.57 -11.38 -19.20
C ASP A 177 10.33 -12.60 -20.11
N LYS A 178 9.16 -13.25 -19.99
CA LYS A 178 8.75 -14.40 -20.81
C LYS A 178 7.69 -13.97 -21.83
N PRO A 179 7.51 -14.67 -22.97
CA PRO A 179 6.49 -14.32 -23.97
C PRO A 179 5.05 -14.68 -23.56
N LEU A 180 4.88 -15.70 -22.70
CA LEU A 180 3.60 -16.12 -22.13
C LEU A 180 3.84 -16.58 -20.68
N LEU A 181 2.89 -16.29 -19.79
CA LEU A 181 2.91 -16.76 -18.40
C LEU A 181 1.74 -17.71 -18.14
N ARG A 182 2.02 -18.82 -17.44
CA ARG A 182 1.05 -19.85 -17.04
C ARG A 182 1.11 -20.08 -15.53
N THR A 183 0.16 -20.87 -15.02
CA THR A 183 0.11 -21.29 -13.62
C THR A 183 1.45 -21.88 -13.15
N GLY A 184 1.96 -21.38 -12.03
CA GLY A 184 3.25 -21.78 -11.44
C GLY A 184 4.46 -20.99 -11.93
N ASP A 185 4.33 -20.19 -13.00
CA ASP A 185 5.45 -19.41 -13.51
C ASP A 185 5.87 -18.31 -12.55
N LYS A 186 7.19 -18.11 -12.47
CA LYS A 186 7.81 -16.91 -11.90
C LYS A 186 8.29 -16.01 -13.03
N ALA A 187 7.99 -14.72 -12.94
CA ALA A 187 8.42 -13.75 -13.94
C ALA A 187 8.61 -12.36 -13.33
N THR A 188 9.52 -11.58 -13.91
CA THR A 188 9.54 -10.13 -13.69
C THR A 188 8.70 -9.47 -14.76
N VAL A 189 7.85 -8.54 -14.33
CA VAL A 189 6.94 -7.80 -15.19
C VAL A 189 7.07 -6.31 -14.89
N ILE A 190 6.68 -5.49 -15.87
CA ILE A 190 6.49 -4.06 -15.69
C ILE A 190 5.00 -3.79 -15.74
N PHE A 191 4.47 -3.28 -14.63
CA PHE A 191 3.09 -2.85 -14.54
C PHE A 191 3.01 -1.34 -14.67
N ARG A 192 1.90 -0.90 -15.25
CA ARG A 192 1.48 0.49 -15.34
C ARG A 192 0.15 0.68 -14.66
N PHE A 193 0.03 1.68 -13.80
CA PHE A 193 -1.27 2.16 -13.32
C PHE A 193 -2.05 2.86 -14.43
N ILE A 194 -3.35 2.58 -14.52
CA ILE A 194 -4.18 3.10 -15.63
C ILE A 194 -4.73 4.50 -15.32
N MET A 195 -5.13 4.77 -14.07
CA MET A 195 -5.88 6.00 -13.75
C MET A 195 -4.97 7.13 -13.25
N PHE A 196 -4.26 6.91 -12.13
CA PHE A 196 -3.46 7.95 -11.47
C PHE A 196 -2.15 7.36 -10.93
N PRO A 197 -1.11 8.21 -10.73
CA PRO A 197 0.16 7.75 -10.19
C PRO A 197 0.02 7.48 -8.69
N GLU A 198 0.78 6.51 -8.21
CA GLU A 198 0.73 6.07 -6.82
C GLU A 198 2.11 6.12 -6.16
N ALA A 199 2.12 6.32 -4.85
CA ALA A 199 3.31 6.22 -4.03
C ALA A 199 3.51 4.75 -3.61
N LEU A 200 4.55 4.12 -4.13
CA LEU A 200 4.90 2.74 -3.82
C LEU A 200 6.18 2.69 -2.98
N LYS A 201 6.39 1.54 -2.33
CA LYS A 201 7.66 1.20 -1.68
C LYS A 201 8.27 -0.03 -2.32
N GLU A 202 9.59 -0.01 -2.47
CA GLU A 202 10.33 -1.17 -2.94
C GLU A 202 10.22 -2.29 -1.89
N GLY A 203 10.05 -3.53 -2.36
CA GLY A 203 9.81 -4.69 -1.51
C GLY A 203 8.36 -4.89 -1.05
N SER A 204 7.45 -3.91 -1.25
CA SER A 204 6.04 -4.07 -0.92
C SER A 204 5.44 -5.28 -1.62
N ARG A 205 4.59 -6.01 -0.90
CA ARG A 205 3.91 -7.20 -1.42
C ARG A 205 2.76 -6.77 -2.30
N ILE A 206 2.63 -7.43 -3.44
CA ILE A 206 1.57 -7.16 -4.41
C ILE A 206 0.67 -8.38 -4.58
N ILE A 207 -0.60 -8.12 -4.77
CA ILE A 207 -1.60 -9.13 -5.12
C ILE A 207 -2.28 -8.67 -6.40
N PHE A 208 -2.19 -9.48 -7.44
CA PHE A 208 -2.80 -9.22 -8.73
C PHE A 208 -4.07 -10.06 -8.88
N ARG A 209 -5.19 -9.41 -9.18
CA ARG A 209 -6.54 -10.00 -9.16
C ARG A 209 -7.29 -9.65 -10.43
N GLU A 210 -8.00 -10.64 -10.95
CA GLU A 210 -9.04 -10.48 -11.98
C GLU A 210 -10.20 -11.35 -11.52
N GLY A 211 -11.11 -10.77 -10.74
CA GLY A 211 -12.07 -11.49 -9.91
C GLY A 211 -11.37 -12.26 -8.77
N LYS A 212 -10.71 -13.37 -9.10
CA LYS A 212 -9.90 -14.19 -8.17
C LYS A 212 -8.43 -13.73 -8.16
N THR A 213 -7.69 -14.10 -7.12
CA THR A 213 -6.24 -13.84 -7.06
C THR A 213 -5.53 -14.68 -8.11
N LYS A 214 -4.87 -14.01 -9.06
CA LYS A 214 -4.15 -14.66 -10.16
C LYS A 214 -2.66 -14.75 -9.91
N ALA A 215 -2.08 -13.76 -9.22
CA ALA A 215 -0.67 -13.77 -8.89
C ALA A 215 -0.39 -13.06 -7.57
N PHE A 216 0.71 -13.44 -6.93
CA PHE A 216 1.29 -12.70 -5.81
C PHE A 216 2.73 -12.34 -6.16
N GLY A 217 3.25 -11.30 -5.52
CA GLY A 217 4.60 -10.86 -5.83
C GLY A 217 5.13 -9.80 -4.89
N LYS A 218 6.21 -9.17 -5.34
CA LYS A 218 6.82 -8.02 -4.67
C LYS A 218 7.25 -6.98 -5.70
N ILE A 219 7.18 -5.72 -5.31
CA ILE A 219 7.77 -4.61 -6.05
C ILE A 219 9.30 -4.73 -5.95
N LYS A 220 9.98 -4.69 -7.08
CA LYS A 220 11.44 -4.71 -7.15
C LYS A 220 12.03 -3.32 -7.27
N LYS A 221 11.54 -2.54 -8.24
CA LYS A 221 12.06 -1.21 -8.56
C LYS A 221 10.92 -0.29 -8.97
N ILE A 222 10.97 0.95 -8.53
CA ILE A 222 9.98 1.98 -8.89
C ILE A 222 10.54 2.84 -10.02
N ILE A 223 9.72 3.19 -11.02
CA ILE A 223 10.10 4.12 -12.07
C ILE A 223 9.44 5.47 -11.73
N PRO A 224 10.20 6.47 -11.25
CA PRO A 224 9.63 7.72 -10.78
C PRO A 224 8.94 8.48 -11.92
N TYR A 225 7.75 9.00 -11.63
CA TYR A 225 7.00 9.88 -12.52
C TYR A 225 7.35 11.34 -12.22
N ILE A 226 7.77 12.08 -13.24
CA ILE A 226 8.08 13.51 -13.15
C ILE A 226 6.82 14.29 -13.52
N HIS A 227 6.38 15.19 -12.64
CA HIS A 227 5.20 16.01 -12.87
C HIS A 227 5.37 16.88 -14.13
N GLY A 228 4.38 16.83 -15.03
CA GLY A 228 4.38 17.58 -16.28
C GLY A 228 4.79 16.76 -17.50
N GLU A 229 5.34 15.56 -17.32
CA GLU A 229 5.44 14.61 -18.43
C GLU A 229 4.02 14.09 -18.80
N PRO A 230 3.69 13.97 -20.10
CA PRO A 230 2.43 13.39 -20.52
C PRO A 230 2.30 11.99 -19.92
N VAL A 231 1.06 11.62 -19.52
CA VAL A 231 0.77 10.27 -19.04
C VAL A 231 1.36 9.30 -20.05
N PRO A 232 2.34 8.47 -19.67
CA PRO A 232 3.06 7.69 -20.66
C PRO A 232 2.09 6.67 -21.25
N VAL A 233 1.70 6.86 -22.51
CA VAL A 233 0.71 5.99 -23.18
C VAL A 233 1.30 4.61 -23.44
N CYS A 234 2.59 4.56 -23.79
CA CYS A 234 3.45 3.37 -23.88
C CYS A 234 4.90 3.80 -23.65
N LEU A 235 5.69 3.05 -22.86
CA LEU A 235 7.14 3.29 -22.82
C LEU A 235 7.74 2.85 -24.17
N SER A 236 8.59 3.70 -24.77
CA SER A 236 9.31 3.32 -26.00
C SER A 236 10.25 2.14 -25.72
N LYS A 237 10.43 1.25 -26.71
CA LYS A 237 11.34 0.08 -26.61
C LYS A 237 12.75 0.48 -26.14
N ALA A 238 13.22 1.67 -26.49
CA ALA A 238 14.52 2.21 -26.07
C ALA A 238 14.59 2.56 -24.57
N LYS A 239 13.54 3.19 -24.02
CA LYS A 239 13.46 3.53 -22.57
C LYS A 239 13.34 2.25 -21.73
N LEU A 240 12.61 1.24 -22.23
CA LEU A 240 12.52 -0.10 -21.63
C LEU A 240 13.85 -0.87 -21.67
N ALA A 241 14.58 -0.80 -22.78
CA ALA A 241 15.90 -1.42 -22.90
C ALA A 241 16.93 -0.80 -21.95
N LYS A 242 16.84 0.52 -21.70
CA LYS A 242 17.68 1.21 -20.69
C LYS A 242 17.34 0.74 -19.27
N ILE A 243 16.05 0.64 -18.93
CA ILE A 243 15.59 0.09 -17.65
C ILE A 243 16.04 -1.37 -17.49
N ARG A 244 16.04 -2.19 -18.56
CA ARG A 244 16.58 -3.57 -18.55
C ARG A 244 18.08 -3.61 -18.26
N ARG A 245 18.89 -2.71 -18.84
CA ARG A 245 20.34 -2.68 -18.60
C ARG A 245 20.70 -2.32 -17.15
N GLU A 246 19.90 -1.46 -16.52
CA GLU A 246 19.99 -1.17 -15.09
C GLU A 246 19.49 -2.31 -14.18
N LYS A 247 18.98 -3.43 -14.72
CA LYS A 247 18.62 -4.64 -13.94
C LYS A 247 19.80 -5.57 -13.69
N THR A 248 20.91 -5.40 -14.42
CA THR A 248 22.05 -6.35 -14.44
C THR A 248 23.27 -5.84 -13.67
N THR A 249 23.15 -4.73 -12.95
CA THR A 249 24.15 -4.19 -12.01
C THR A 249 23.53 -4.12 -10.64
#